data_AF-A0A414M239-F1
#
_entry.id   AF-A0A414M239-F1
#
_cell.length_a   1.000
_cell.length_b   1.000
_cell.length_c   1.000
_cell.angle_alpha   90.00
_cell.angle_beta   90.00
_cell.angle_gamma   90.00
#
_symmetry.space_group_name_H-M   'P 1'
#
loop_
_entity.id
_entity.type
_entity.pdbx_description
1 polymer ?
#
loop_
_entity_poly.entity_id
_entity_poly.type
_entity_poly.pdbx_seq_one_letter_code
_entity_poly.pdbx_strand_id
1 'polypeptide(L)' 'MKLGKWLREEDEADKWLREHDPYYLDKSNFKRKHEDRPYETPKQEARRRDMEIPFSSLSLNQSKEAGIEYDKY' A
#
# COMPACT_ATOMS: atom_id res chain seq x y z
N MET A 1 -8.94 -25.15 -27.76
CA MET A 1 -8.06 -25.19 -26.58
C MET A 1 -8.90 -24.83 -25.35
N LYS A 2 -9.03 -25.75 -24.39
CA LYS A 2 -9.91 -25.57 -23.21
C LYS A 2 -9.07 -25.03 -22.06
N LEU A 3 -9.17 -23.73 -21.77
CA LEU A 3 -8.53 -23.02 -20.64
C LEU A 3 -9.18 -23.44 -19.29
N GLY A 4 -9.27 -24.74 -19.02
CA GLY A 4 -10.21 -25.30 -18.04
C GLY A 4 -9.64 -25.73 -16.70
N LYS A 5 -8.48 -25.22 -16.24
CA LYS A 5 -7.83 -25.78 -15.04
C LYS A 5 -7.20 -24.77 -14.05
N TRP A 6 -7.42 -23.47 -14.20
CA TRP A 6 -6.87 -22.46 -13.28
C TRP A 6 -7.83 -21.30 -12.97
N LEU A 7 -9.13 -21.47 -13.17
CA LEU A 7 -10.12 -20.55 -12.61
C LEU A 7 -10.43 -21.03 -11.20
N ARG A 8 -9.70 -20.51 -10.22
CA ARG A 8 -10.10 -20.60 -8.81
C ARG A 8 -11.51 -20.01 -8.71
N GLU A 9 -12.40 -20.69 -8.00
CA GLU A 9 -13.76 -20.21 -7.74
C GLU A 9 -13.65 -18.89 -6.95
N GLU A 10 -14.25 -17.80 -7.44
CA GLU A 10 -14.23 -16.50 -6.73
C GLU A 10 -14.95 -16.67 -5.39
N ASP A 11 -14.20 -16.57 -4.30
CA ASP A 11 -14.76 -16.61 -2.95
C ASP A 11 -15.42 -15.26 -2.58
N GLU A 12 -16.05 -15.20 -1.41
CA GLU A 12 -16.72 -13.98 -0.95
C GLU A 12 -15.74 -12.80 -0.78
N ALA A 13 -14.47 -13.08 -0.46
CA ALA A 13 -13.45 -12.05 -0.31
C ALA A 13 -13.02 -11.50 -1.68
N ASP A 14 -12.85 -12.36 -2.68
CA ASP A 14 -12.56 -11.98 -4.07
C ASP A 14 -13.67 -11.05 -4.61
N LYS A 15 -14.94 -11.38 -4.32
CA LYS A 15 -16.09 -10.54 -4.70
C LYS A 15 -16.06 -9.18 -4.02
N TRP A 16 -15.78 -9.15 -2.72
CA TRP A 16 -15.70 -7.92 -1.95
C TRP A 16 -14.58 -7.00 -2.44
N LEU A 17 -13.39 -7.54 -2.74
CA LEU A 17 -12.28 -6.78 -3.29
C LEU A 17 -12.64 -6.18 -4.65
N ARG A 18 -13.29 -6.94 -5.53
CA ARG A 18 -13.72 -6.42 -6.84
C ARG A 18 -14.68 -5.23 -6.73
N GLU A 19 -15.51 -5.19 -5.69
CA GLU A 19 -16.53 -4.16 -5.50
C GLU A 19 -16.05 -2.96 -4.68
N HIS A 20 -15.08 -3.16 -3.78
CA HIS A 20 -14.69 -2.16 -2.79
C HIS A 20 -13.22 -1.76 -2.83
N ASP A 21 -12.33 -2.57 -3.41
CA ASP A 21 -10.90 -2.25 -3.48
C ASP A 21 -10.65 -1.17 -4.55
N PRO A 22 -10.02 -0.05 -4.19
CA PRO A 22 -9.58 0.98 -5.14
C PRO A 22 -8.79 0.43 -6.32
N TYR A 23 -8.02 -0.66 -6.13
CA TYR A 23 -7.28 -1.34 -7.19
C TYR A 23 -8.18 -1.83 -8.32
N TYR A 24 -9.38 -2.33 -8.02
CA TYR A 24 -10.34 -2.80 -9.03
C TYR A 24 -11.31 -1.71 -9.49
N LEU A 25 -11.60 -0.73 -8.63
CA LEU A 25 -12.48 0.40 -8.95
C LEU A 25 -11.82 1.46 -9.84
N ASP A 26 -10.50 1.63 -9.77
CA ASP A 26 -9.77 2.56 -10.63
C ASP A 26 -9.77 2.07 -12.09
N LYS A 27 -10.61 2.67 -12.93
CA LYS A 27 -10.66 2.39 -14.38
C LYS A 27 -9.58 3.13 -15.18
N SER A 28 -8.80 4.00 -14.54
CA SER A 28 -7.65 4.59 -15.18
C SER A 28 -6.56 3.52 -15.32
N ASN A 29 -5.89 3.47 -16.48
CA ASN A 29 -4.70 2.62 -16.65
C ASN A 29 -3.52 3.12 -15.78
N PHE A 30 -3.71 4.16 -14.96
CA PHE A 30 -2.73 4.75 -14.06
C PHE A 30 -2.88 4.19 -12.65
N LYS A 31 -2.73 2.87 -12.53
CA LYS A 31 -2.55 2.17 -11.24
C LYS A 31 -1.37 2.73 -10.41
N ARG A 32 -0.55 3.62 -10.97
CA ARG A 32 0.56 4.32 -10.29
C ARG A 32 0.11 5.35 -9.26
N LYS A 33 -1.15 5.83 -9.27
CA LYS A 33 -1.68 6.67 -8.18
C LYS A 33 -2.21 5.78 -7.06
N HIS A 34 -1.36 4.86 -6.58
CA HIS A 34 -1.67 4.14 -5.37
C HIS A 34 -1.66 5.14 -4.22
N GLU A 35 -2.80 5.26 -3.55
CA GLU A 35 -2.86 5.81 -2.21
C GLU A 35 -1.94 4.93 -1.35
N ASP A 36 -0.97 5.53 -0.65
CA ASP A 36 0.08 4.77 0.04
C ASP A 36 -0.50 3.79 1.08
N ARG A 37 -1.67 4.13 1.65
CA ARG A 37 -2.34 3.35 2.72
C ARG A 37 -3.87 3.25 2.50
N PRO A 38 -4.33 2.45 1.52
CA PRO A 38 -5.74 2.42 1.09
C PRO A 38 -6.70 1.79 2.13
N TYR A 39 -6.15 1.06 3.10
CA TYR A 39 -6.92 0.39 4.15
C TYR A 39 -6.83 1.09 5.51
N GLU A 40 -6.20 2.27 5.56
CA GLU A 40 -6.02 2.99 6.81
C GLU A 40 -7.29 3.77 7.18
N THR A 41 -7.80 3.52 8.38
CA THR A 41 -8.93 4.29 8.90
C THR A 41 -8.49 5.69 9.32
N PRO A 42 -9.38 6.70 9.33
CA PRO A 42 -9.04 8.06 9.76
C PRO A 42 -8.40 8.13 11.16
N LYS A 43 -8.79 7.25 12.08
CA LYS A 43 -8.21 7.17 13.42
C LYS A 43 -6.77 6.64 13.41
N GLN A 44 -6.47 5.66 12.55
CA GLN A 44 -5.12 5.15 12.38
C GLN A 44 -4.23 6.21 11.73
N GLU A 45 -4.75 6.93 10.73
CA GLU A 45 -4.05 8.03 10.07
C GLU A 45 -3.70 9.17 11.05
N ALA A 46 -4.61 9.54 11.95
CA ALA A 46 -4.36 10.53 13.00
C ALA A 46 -3.25 10.06 13.95
N ARG A 47 -3.38 8.84 14.51
CA ARG A 47 -2.36 8.26 15.40
C ARG A 47 -0.99 8.21 14.73
N ARG A 48 -0.97 7.88 13.44
CA ARG A 48 0.25 7.86 12.65
C ARG A 48 0.88 9.25 12.56
N ARG A 49 0.11 10.27 12.18
CA ARG A 49 0.61 11.65 12.08
C ARG A 49 1.22 12.12 13.41
N ASP A 50 0.66 11.69 14.53
CA ASP A 50 1.15 12.07 15.86
C ASP A 50 2.42 11.30 16.28
N MET A 51 2.61 10.07 15.77
CA MET A 51 3.69 9.17 16.21
C MET A 51 4.87 9.04 15.23
N GLU A 52 4.61 9.12 13.92
CA GLU A 52 5.64 8.94 12.89
C GLU A 52 6.39 10.27 12.67
N ILE A 53 7.71 10.23 12.81
CA ILE A 53 8.59 11.30 12.35
C ILE A 53 9.10 10.97 10.96
N PRO A 54 9.11 11.92 10.00
CA PRO A 54 9.64 11.64 8.69
C PRO A 54 11.14 11.35 8.78
N PHE A 55 11.62 10.39 7.98
CA PHE A 55 13.03 9.99 7.97
C PHE A 55 13.99 11.14 7.67
N SER A 56 13.55 12.15 6.90
CA SER A 56 14.29 13.40 6.66
C SER A 56 14.57 14.20 7.93
N SER A 57 13.86 13.93 9.02
CA SER A 57 14.00 14.59 10.32
C SER A 57 14.98 13.86 11.25
N LEU A 58 15.45 12.68 10.86
CA LEU A 58 16.41 11.92 11.64
C LEU A 58 17.83 12.48 11.44
N SER A 59 18.62 12.47 12.52
CA SER A 59 20.06 12.69 12.40
C SER A 59 20.74 11.53 11.65
N LEU A 60 22.00 11.74 11.21
CA LEU A 60 22.76 10.72 10.49
C LEU A 60 22.91 9.41 11.29
N ASN A 61 23.12 9.52 12.61
CA ASN A 61 23.29 8.34 13.46
C ASN A 61 21.97 7.59 13.64
N GLN A 62 20.86 8.31 13.87
CA GLN A 62 19.53 7.71 13.95
C GLN A 62 19.10 7.07 12.62
N SER A 63 19.46 7.68 11.50
CA SER A 63 19.18 7.12 10.17
C SER A 63 19.93 5.80 9.95
N LYS A 64 21.18 5.71 10.41
CA LYS A 64 21.97 4.47 10.36
C LYS A 64 21.40 3.37 11.26
N GLU A 65 20.96 3.72 12.47
CA GLU A 65 20.29 2.79 13.39
C GLU A 65 18.96 2.27 12.82
N ALA A 66 18.23 3.13 12.09
CA ALA A 66 17.00 2.77 11.39
C ALA A 66 17.24 1.99 10.08
N GLY A 67 18.50 1.73 9.69
CA GLY A 67 18.84 0.98 8.48
C GLY A 67 18.58 1.73 7.17
N ILE A 68 18.55 3.07 7.21
CA ILE A 68 18.32 3.90 6.03
C ILE A 68 19.64 4.14 5.32
N GLU A 69 19.83 3.45 4.19
CA GLU A 69 20.96 3.72 3.29
C GLU A 69 20.58 4.84 2.31
N TYR A 70 21.36 5.92 2.33
CA TYR A 70 21.28 6.93 1.27
C TYR A 70 22.14 6.44 0.12
N ASP A 71 21.51 6.12 -1.02
CA ASP A 71 22.22 5.83 -2.26
C ASP A 71 23.16 7.01 -2.57
N LYS A 72 24.47 6.74 -2.52
CA LYS A 72 25.47 7.70 -3.00
C LYS A 72 25.38 7.72 -4.51
N TYR A 73 24.85 8.81 -5.06
CA TYR A 73 24.98 9.15 -6.47
C TYR A 73 26.44 9.15 -6.93
#